data_AF-A0A7S2QBA1-F1
#
_entry.id   AF-A0A7S2QBA1-F1
#
_cell.length_a   1.000
_cell.length_b   1.000
_cell.length_c   1.000
_cell.angle_alpha   90.00
_cell.angle_beta   90.00
_cell.angle_gamma   90.00
#
_symmetry.space_group_name_H-M   'P 1'
#
loop_
_entity.id
_entity.type
_entity.pdbx_description
1 polymer ?
#
loop_
_entity_poly.entity_id
_entity_poly.type
_entity_poly.pdbx_seq_one_letter_code
_entity_poly.pdbx_strand_id
1 'polypeptide(L)'
;GSASSKFKATQVLGESAAGIFSAAPPEYVQRENHEQELEAREVEARARVFGELLWRSRESVPPPDFAIVADEEFGATFRAELYVFVLKTQADTLKEIRVWGPRRSTVQEARKDGCELKRVAFETAQDDTGELLELRARAKALHATEWAPADLVGEEV
;
A
#
# COMPACT_ATOMS: atom_id res chain seq x y z
N GLY A 1 -1.81 -48.72 -19.94
CA GLY A 1 -0.60 -48.07 -20.45
C GLY A 1 -1.00 -46.87 -21.29
N SER A 2 -0.52 -45.68 -20.90
CA SER A 2 -0.43 -44.42 -21.65
C SER A 2 -1.64 -43.94 -22.47
N ALA A 3 -2.41 -43.01 -21.88
CA ALA A 3 -3.26 -42.08 -22.61
C ALA A 3 -2.51 -40.74 -22.76
N SER A 4 -2.13 -40.39 -24.00
CA SER A 4 -1.69 -39.06 -24.37
C SER A 4 -2.43 -38.65 -25.64
N SER A 5 -3.59 -38.02 -25.45
CA SER A 5 -4.34 -37.41 -26.54
C SER A 5 -3.78 -36.01 -26.78
N LYS A 6 -3.09 -35.86 -27.91
CA LYS A 6 -2.52 -34.59 -28.39
C LYS A 6 -3.66 -33.67 -28.85
N PHE A 7 -3.86 -32.56 -28.17
CA PHE A 7 -4.72 -31.47 -28.65
C PHE A 7 -4.02 -30.73 -29.80
N LYS A 8 -4.57 -30.81 -31.01
CA LYS A 8 -4.19 -29.93 -32.12
C LYS A 8 -5.03 -28.66 -32.03
N ALA A 9 -4.40 -27.55 -31.67
CA ALA A 9 -4.98 -26.22 -31.80
C ALA A 9 -4.93 -25.83 -33.29
N THR A 10 -6.08 -25.73 -33.94
CA THR A 10 -6.20 -25.18 -35.29
C THR A 10 -6.20 -23.66 -35.17
N GLN A 11 -5.06 -23.04 -35.44
CA GLN A 11 -4.91 -21.60 -35.56
C GLN A 11 -5.48 -21.17 -36.93
N VAL A 12 -6.63 -20.49 -36.93
CA VAL A 12 -7.15 -19.82 -38.12
C VAL A 12 -6.55 -18.42 -38.15
N LEU A 13 -5.47 -18.26 -38.92
CA LEU A 13 -4.96 -16.97 -39.36
C LEU A 13 -5.90 -16.44 -40.45
N GLY A 14 -6.63 -15.37 -40.15
CA GLY A 14 -7.29 -14.54 -41.14
C GLY A 14 -6.54 -13.21 -41.24
N GLU A 15 -5.86 -13.00 -42.37
CA GLU A 15 -5.15 -11.77 -42.69
C GLU A 15 -6.11 -10.61 -42.99
N SER A 16 -5.70 -9.42 -42.52
CA SER A 16 -5.90 -8.09 -43.12
C SER A 16 -7.33 -7.58 -43.37
N ALA A 17 -7.78 -6.69 -42.48
CA ALA A 17 -8.56 -5.52 -42.88
C ALA A 17 -8.13 -4.30 -42.05
N ALA A 18 -7.59 -3.31 -42.75
CA ALA A 18 -7.41 -1.96 -42.25
C ALA A 18 -8.77 -1.37 -41.83
N GLY A 19 -8.85 -0.88 -40.60
CA GLY A 19 -10.04 -0.19 -40.09
C GLY A 19 -9.78 0.30 -38.68
N ILE A 20 -9.48 1.58 -38.54
CA ILE A 20 -9.41 2.28 -37.27
C ILE A 20 -10.80 2.19 -36.62
N PHE A 21 -10.98 1.26 -35.68
CA PHE A 21 -12.06 1.34 -34.71
C PHE A 21 -11.45 1.77 -33.38
N SER A 22 -11.06 3.05 -33.29
CA SER A 22 -11.14 3.75 -32.01
C SER A 22 -12.62 4.03 -31.79
N ALA A 23 -13.39 2.99 -31.47
CA ALA A 23 -14.71 3.19 -30.92
C ALA A 23 -14.47 3.73 -29.52
N ALA A 24 -14.74 5.03 -29.32
CA ALA A 24 -14.82 5.59 -27.98
C ALA A 24 -15.68 4.63 -27.14
N PRO A 25 -15.25 4.26 -25.91
CA PRO A 25 -15.98 3.31 -25.09
C PRO A 25 -17.45 3.75 -25.00
N PRO A 26 -18.42 2.81 -24.99
CA PRO A 26 -19.83 3.15 -24.87
C PRO A 26 -20.09 4.11 -23.70
N GLU A 27 -21.06 5.03 -23.81
CA GLU A 27 -21.30 6.06 -22.78
C GLU A 27 -21.48 5.50 -21.36
N TYR A 28 -22.02 4.28 -21.21
CA TYR A 28 -22.14 3.63 -19.90
C TYR A 28 -20.79 3.25 -19.30
N VAL A 29 -19.83 2.80 -20.12
CA VAL A 29 -18.45 2.51 -19.71
C VAL A 29 -17.73 3.80 -19.36
N GLN A 30 -18.00 4.89 -20.09
CA GLN A 30 -17.41 6.20 -19.77
C GLN A 30 -17.92 6.75 -18.43
N ARG A 31 -19.21 6.58 -18.11
CA ARG A 31 -19.78 6.98 -16.82
C ARG A 31 -19.27 6.13 -15.68
N GLU A 32 -19.22 4.81 -15.85
CA GLU A 32 -18.69 3.89 -14.83
C GLU A 32 -17.21 4.17 -14.54
N ASN A 33 -16.40 4.39 -15.58
CA ASN A 33 -15.01 4.80 -15.42
C ASN A 33 -14.87 6.15 -14.70
N HIS A 34 -15.74 7.12 -15.02
CA HIS A 34 -15.72 8.43 -14.39
C HIS A 34 -16.12 8.37 -12.90
N GLU A 35 -17.13 7.56 -12.55
CA GLU A 35 -17.53 7.33 -11.16
C GLU A 35 -16.40 6.64 -10.37
N GLN A 36 -15.75 5.64 -10.95
CA GLN A 36 -14.58 4.99 -10.34
C GLN A 36 -13.40 5.96 -10.15
N GLU A 37 -13.14 6.84 -11.12
CA GLU A 37 -12.11 7.87 -10.98
C GLU A 37 -12.41 8.88 -9.86
N LEU A 38 -13.68 9.27 -9.69
CA LEU A 38 -14.10 10.15 -8.60
C LEU A 38 -13.96 9.46 -7.25
N GLU A 39 -14.40 8.21 -7.12
CA GLU A 39 -14.27 7.44 -5.89
C GLU A 39 -12.79 7.23 -5.52
N ALA A 40 -11.95 6.89 -6.50
CA ALA A 40 -10.51 6.74 -6.29
C ALA A 40 -9.87 8.05 -5.79
N ARG A 41 -10.26 9.20 -6.34
CA ARG A 41 -9.78 10.51 -5.88
C ARG A 41 -10.20 10.83 -4.46
N GLU A 42 -11.44 10.50 -4.08
CA GLU A 42 -11.91 10.70 -2.71
C GLU A 42 -11.16 9.81 -1.72
N VAL A 43 -10.95 8.54 -2.08
CA VAL A 43 -10.17 7.58 -1.27
C VAL A 43 -8.74 8.06 -1.10
N GLU A 44 -8.09 8.52 -2.18
CA GLU A 44 -6.74 9.05 -2.12
C GLU A 44 -6.66 10.32 -1.26
N ALA A 45 -7.61 11.26 -1.42
CA ALA A 45 -7.68 12.48 -0.63
C ALA A 45 -7.81 12.18 0.88
N ARG A 46 -8.61 11.17 1.25
CA ARG A 46 -8.72 10.70 2.64
C ARG A 46 -7.43 10.03 3.12
N ALA A 47 -6.81 9.19 2.28
CA ALA A 47 -5.57 8.50 2.64
C ALA A 47 -4.38 9.44 2.84
N ARG A 48 -4.41 10.63 2.22
CA ARG A 48 -3.41 11.70 2.40
C ARG A 48 -3.53 12.44 3.72
N VAL A 49 -4.52 12.13 4.56
CA VAL A 49 -4.69 12.72 5.89
C VAL A 49 -4.55 11.64 6.96
N PHE A 50 -3.78 11.93 8.00
CA PHE A 50 -3.64 11.05 9.16
C PHE A 50 -3.61 11.88 10.46
N GLY A 51 -4.69 11.83 11.22
CA GLY A 51 -4.90 12.76 12.34
C GLY A 51 -4.89 14.20 11.85
N GLU A 52 -4.01 15.03 12.41
CA GLU A 52 -3.78 16.42 11.97
C GLU A 52 -2.70 16.55 10.88
N LEU A 53 -2.11 15.44 10.44
CA LEU A 53 -1.01 15.43 9.47
C LEU A 53 -1.54 15.30 8.04
N LEU A 54 -0.90 16.04 7.13
CA LEU A 54 -1.15 15.97 5.69
C LEU A 54 0.08 15.40 4.99
N TRP A 55 -0.15 14.42 4.11
CA TRP A 55 0.87 13.89 3.22
C TRP A 55 1.16 14.89 2.09
N ARG A 56 2.25 15.64 2.22
CA ARG A 56 2.63 16.72 1.27
C ARG A 56 3.60 16.29 0.19
N SER A 57 3.92 14.99 0.09
CA SER A 57 4.77 14.51 -1.00
C SER A 57 4.11 14.73 -2.36
N ARG A 58 4.90 14.62 -3.44
CA ARG A 58 4.47 14.86 -4.82
C ARG A 58 3.17 14.10 -5.13
N GLU A 59 2.33 14.66 -6.02
CA GLU A 59 1.04 14.07 -6.39
C GLU A 59 1.14 12.61 -6.83
N SER A 60 2.26 12.18 -7.43
CA SER A 60 2.47 10.81 -7.87
C SER A 60 2.96 9.83 -6.79
N VAL A 61 3.24 10.30 -5.57
CA VAL A 61 3.73 9.47 -4.46
C VAL A 61 2.56 9.14 -3.52
N PRO A 62 2.13 7.86 -3.45
CA PRO A 62 1.06 7.45 -2.55
C PRO A 62 1.43 7.71 -1.09
N PRO A 63 0.46 8.06 -0.23
CA PRO A 63 0.69 8.17 1.21
C PRO A 63 1.07 6.83 1.82
N PRO A 64 1.81 6.83 2.94
CA PRO A 64 2.20 5.59 3.60
C PRO A 64 0.97 4.95 4.26
N ASP A 65 0.90 3.63 4.21
CA ASP A 65 -0.18 2.87 4.84
C ASP A 65 0.33 1.54 5.39
N PHE A 66 -0.42 0.89 6.28
CA PHE A 66 0.04 -0.35 6.89
C PHE A 66 -1.06 -1.42 6.95
N ALA A 67 -0.63 -2.67 6.93
CA ALA A 67 -1.47 -3.83 7.19
C ALA A 67 -1.03 -4.54 8.47
N ILE A 68 -1.97 -5.24 9.12
CA ILE A 68 -1.64 -6.15 10.22
C ILE A 68 -1.52 -7.56 9.66
N VAL A 69 -0.33 -8.14 9.83
CA VAL A 69 0.02 -9.47 9.34
C VAL A 69 0.12 -10.40 10.54
N ALA A 70 -0.55 -11.55 10.45
CA ALA A 70 -0.35 -12.65 11.38
C ALA A 70 0.94 -13.40 11.01
N ASP A 71 1.84 -13.55 11.98
CA ASP A 71 3.12 -14.23 11.81
C ASP A 71 3.02 -15.64 12.40
N GLU A 72 2.46 -16.55 11.59
CA GLU A 72 2.18 -17.95 11.97
C GLU A 72 3.45 -18.76 12.29
N GLU A 73 4.61 -18.33 11.77
CA GLU A 73 5.89 -19.03 11.95
C GLU A 73 6.38 -18.97 13.41
N PHE A 74 5.91 -17.99 14.20
CA PHE A 74 6.31 -17.79 15.60
C PHE A 74 5.14 -17.90 16.59
N GLY A 75 4.06 -18.58 16.20
CA GLY A 75 2.82 -18.73 16.98
C GLY A 75 1.76 -17.69 16.61
N ALA A 76 0.74 -17.50 17.45
CA ALA A 76 -0.30 -16.50 17.22
C ALA A 76 0.22 -15.09 17.56
N THR A 77 1.12 -14.56 16.72
CA THR A 77 1.66 -13.21 16.85
C THR A 77 1.27 -12.33 15.68
N PHE A 78 1.19 -11.03 15.92
CA PHE A 78 0.78 -10.03 14.94
C PHE A 78 1.89 -8.99 14.76
N ARG A 79 2.00 -8.41 13.56
CA ARG A 79 2.89 -7.29 13.27
C ARG A 79 2.21 -6.28 12.37
N ALA A 80 2.56 -5.01 12.52
CA ALA A 80 2.32 -4.04 11.47
C ALA A 80 3.38 -4.15 10.36
N GLU A 81 2.94 -4.20 9.12
CA GLU A 81 3.77 -4.00 7.92
C GLU A 81 3.40 -2.65 7.31
N LEU A 82 4.27 -1.65 7.47
CA LEU A 82 4.11 -0.33 6.87
C LEU A 82 4.72 -0.32 5.47
N TYR A 83 3.94 0.13 4.49
CA TYR A 83 4.33 0.38 3.10
C TYR A 83 4.55 1.88 2.92
N VAL A 84 5.76 2.27 2.51
CA VAL A 84 6.10 3.66 2.20
C VAL A 84 6.69 3.72 0.79
N PHE A 85 6.21 4.66 -0.01
CA PHE A 85 6.74 4.89 -1.34
C PHE A 85 7.70 6.07 -1.32
N VAL A 86 8.91 5.87 -1.84
CA VAL A 86 9.92 6.93 -1.93
C VAL A 86 10.31 7.14 -3.39
N LEU A 87 10.25 8.39 -3.84
CA LEU A 87 10.66 8.76 -5.18
C LEU A 87 12.19 8.90 -5.25
N LYS A 88 12.82 8.10 -6.10
CA LYS A 88 14.25 8.26 -6.40
C LYS A 88 14.44 9.35 -7.44
N THR A 89 14.77 10.54 -6.98
CA THR A 89 14.98 11.75 -7.81
C THR A 89 15.91 11.54 -9.00
N GLN A 90 16.96 10.73 -8.86
CA GLN A 90 17.92 10.46 -9.94
C GLN A 90 17.39 9.54 -11.06
N ALA A 91 16.40 8.70 -10.75
CA ALA A 91 15.92 7.66 -11.65
C ALA A 91 14.43 7.84 -12.01
N ASP A 92 13.78 8.88 -11.49
CA ASP A 92 12.33 9.12 -11.60
C ASP A 92 11.48 7.86 -11.37
N THR A 93 11.94 7.01 -10.44
CA THR A 93 11.30 5.74 -10.11
C THR A 93 10.78 5.77 -8.68
N LEU A 94 9.56 5.28 -8.51
CA LEU A 94 8.97 5.07 -7.20
C LEU A 94 9.48 3.74 -6.65
N LYS A 95 10.03 3.76 -5.44
CA LYS A 95 10.45 2.54 -4.73
C LYS A 95 9.54 2.33 -3.53
N GLU A 96 8.88 1.18 -3.48
CA GLU A 96 8.20 0.70 -2.28
C GLU A 96 9.23 0.21 -1.26
N ILE A 97 9.05 0.63 -0.01
CA ILE A 97 9.86 0.22 1.13
C ILE A 97 8.93 -0.28 2.22
N ARG A 98 9.20 -1.49 2.69
CA ARG A 98 8.46 -2.15 3.77
C ARG A 98 9.20 -2.00 5.07
N VAL A 99 8.50 -1.54 6.10
CA VAL A 99 9.01 -1.43 7.47
C VAL A 99 8.14 -2.26 8.38
N TRP A 100 8.78 -3.21 9.08
CA TRP A 100 8.10 -4.11 9.99
C TRP A 100 8.12 -3.55 11.40
N GLY A 101 6.95 -3.50 12.02
CA GLY A 101 6.81 -3.29 13.46
C GLY A 101 7.21 -4.53 14.28
N PRO A 102 7.25 -4.39 15.61
CA PRO A 102 7.56 -5.50 16.50
C PRO A 102 6.46 -6.57 16.47
N ARG A 103 6.82 -7.78 16.92
CA ARG A 103 5.85 -8.85 17.18
C ARG A 103 5.05 -8.53 18.42
N ARG A 104 3.73 -8.61 18.32
CA ARG A 104 2.79 -8.40 19.41
C ARG A 104 1.89 -9.61 19.61
N SER A 105 1.36 -9.71 20.81
CA SER A 105 0.44 -10.78 21.20
C SER A 105 -0.99 -10.51 20.74
N THR A 106 -1.33 -9.24 20.54
CA THR A 106 -2.66 -8.80 20.14
C THR A 106 -2.63 -7.96 18.87
N VAL A 107 -3.75 -7.97 18.14
CA VAL A 107 -3.95 -7.15 16.94
C VAL A 107 -3.93 -5.66 17.29
N GLN A 108 -4.48 -5.28 18.46
CA GLN A 108 -4.57 -3.90 18.92
C GLN A 108 -3.18 -3.29 19.15
N GLU A 109 -2.28 -4.02 19.80
CA GLU A 109 -0.89 -3.58 19.99
C GLU A 109 -0.18 -3.42 18.64
N ALA A 110 -0.31 -4.40 17.75
CA ALA A 110 0.30 -4.34 16.42
C ALA A 110 -0.26 -3.16 15.62
N ARG A 111 -1.56 -2.88 15.75
CA ARG A 111 -2.18 -1.72 15.13
C ARG A 111 -1.68 -0.41 15.69
N LYS A 112 -1.53 -0.31 17.02
CA LYS A 112 -0.96 0.88 17.65
C LYS A 112 0.46 1.14 17.13
N ASP A 113 1.29 0.10 17.02
CA ASP A 113 2.62 0.22 16.41
C ASP A 113 2.53 0.72 14.96
N GLY A 114 1.61 0.17 14.15
CA GLY A 114 1.36 0.61 12.78
C GLY A 114 1.00 2.09 12.68
N CYS A 115 0.14 2.58 13.57
CA CYS A 115 -0.25 3.99 13.64
C CYS A 115 0.90 4.91 14.05
N GLU A 116 1.74 4.49 15.00
CA GLU A 116 2.97 5.22 15.35
C GLU A 116 3.95 5.29 14.18
N LEU A 117 4.13 4.18 13.46
CA LEU A 117 4.98 4.13 12.28
C LEU A 117 4.42 5.00 11.15
N LYS A 118 3.10 4.96 10.92
CA LYS A 118 2.42 5.81 9.94
C LYS A 118 2.57 7.29 10.30
N ARG A 119 2.41 7.67 11.57
CA ARG A 119 2.62 9.05 12.04
C ARG A 119 4.02 9.55 11.70
N VAL A 120 5.05 8.79 12.07
CA VAL A 120 6.44 9.16 11.77
C VAL A 120 6.69 9.22 10.27
N ALA A 121 6.13 8.28 9.50
CA ALA A 121 6.24 8.33 8.04
C ALA A 121 5.62 9.61 7.46
N PHE A 122 4.45 10.04 7.96
CA PHE A 122 3.83 11.31 7.55
C PHE A 122 4.68 12.54 7.89
N GLU A 123 5.41 12.50 9.00
CA GLU A 123 6.29 13.58 9.44
C GLU A 123 7.60 13.64 8.65
N THR A 124 8.19 12.47 8.33
CA THR A 124 9.58 12.41 7.87
C THR A 124 9.76 11.94 6.43
N ALA A 125 8.85 11.17 5.84
CA ALA A 125 9.12 10.50 4.56
C ALA A 125 8.75 11.32 3.31
N GLN A 126 8.73 12.65 3.40
CA GLN A 126 8.13 13.50 2.36
C GLN A 126 9.06 13.75 1.17
N ASP A 127 10.39 13.84 1.37
CA ASP A 127 11.27 14.44 0.36
C ASP A 127 12.55 13.66 0.02
N ASP A 128 13.07 12.74 0.85
CA ASP A 128 14.26 11.95 0.45
C ASP A 128 14.45 10.58 1.11
N THR A 129 15.16 9.70 0.41
CA THR A 129 15.59 8.36 0.87
C THR A 129 16.43 8.36 2.15
N GLY A 130 17.06 9.49 2.51
CA GLY A 130 17.78 9.67 3.77
C GLY A 130 16.88 9.70 5.00
N GLU A 131 15.58 9.95 4.83
CA GLU A 131 14.65 10.28 5.91
C GLU A 131 13.92 9.05 6.49
N LEU A 132 14.16 7.86 5.95
CA LEU A 132 13.69 6.61 6.54
C LEU A 132 14.53 6.14 7.73
N LEU A 133 15.63 6.84 8.05
CA LEU A 133 16.43 6.54 9.24
C LEU A 133 15.60 6.73 10.52
N GLU A 134 14.83 7.81 10.60
CA GLU A 134 13.97 8.09 11.74
C GLU A 134 12.85 7.06 11.85
N LEU A 135 12.22 6.69 10.73
CA LEU A 135 11.21 5.64 10.69
C LEU A 135 11.76 4.28 11.17
N ARG A 136 12.96 3.90 10.73
CA ARG A 136 13.62 2.67 11.18
C ARG A 136 14.04 2.74 12.65
N ALA A 137 14.51 3.90 13.11
CA ALA A 137 14.84 4.12 14.51
C ALA A 137 13.58 4.00 15.38
N ARG A 138 12.44 4.55 14.93
CA ARG A 138 11.15 4.41 15.59
C ARG A 138 10.72 2.95 15.65
N ALA A 139 10.77 2.22 14.53
CA ALA A 139 10.45 0.79 14.50
C ALA A 139 11.27 0.00 15.52
N LYS A 140 12.57 0.30 15.64
CA LYS A 140 13.44 -0.30 16.65
C LYS A 140 13.03 0.08 18.08
N ALA A 141 12.68 1.35 18.33
CA ALA A 141 12.25 1.82 19.65
C ALA A 141 10.94 1.17 20.11
N LEU A 142 10.02 0.88 19.18
CA LEU A 142 8.75 0.21 19.48
C LEU A 142 8.95 -1.19 20.06
N HIS A 143 10.05 -1.89 19.75
CA HIS A 143 10.37 -3.18 20.38
C HIS A 143 10.54 -3.10 21.90
N ALA A 144 10.96 -1.95 22.42
CA ALA A 144 11.10 -1.73 23.86
C ALA A 144 9.87 -1.07 24.49
N THR A 145 8.83 -0.80 23.69
CA THR A 145 7.62 -0.11 24.13
C THR A 145 6.56 -1.13 24.54
N GLU A 146 5.98 -0.93 25.72
CA GLU A 146 4.79 -1.66 26.19
C GLU A 146 3.61 -0.68 26.19
N TRP A 147 2.51 -1.06 25.55
CA TRP A 147 1.33 -0.21 25.43
C TRP A 147 0.44 -0.38 26.67
N ALA A 148 0.01 0.73 27.26
CA ALA A 148 -1.00 0.66 28.30
C ALA A 148 -2.37 0.38 27.66
N PRO A 149 -3.31 -0.26 28.38
CA PRO A 149 -4.66 -0.51 27.85
C PRO A 149 -5.37 0.77 27.37
N ALA A 150 -5.06 1.92 27.97
CA ALA A 150 -5.60 3.22 27.55
C ALA A 150 -5.10 3.66 26.16
N ASP A 151 -3.89 3.25 25.75
CA ASP A 151 -3.29 3.63 24.47
C ASP A 151 -3.82 2.80 23.30
N LEU A 152 -4.45 1.66 23.60
CA LEU A 152 -5.02 0.71 22.65
C LEU A 152 -6.47 1.03 22.26
N VAL A 153 -7.00 2.14 22.77
CA VAL A 153 -8.38 2.59 22.54
C VAL A 153 -8.33 4.00 21.96
N GLY A 154 -9.02 4.25 20.84
CA GLY A 154 -9.14 5.57 20.23
C GLY A 154 -9.39 5.51 18.74
N GLU A 155 -9.77 6.63 18.11
CA GLU A 155 -10.03 6.70 16.66
C GLU A 155 -8.78 6.43 15.82
N GLU A 156 -7.59 6.71 16.39
CA GLU A 156 -6.31 6.42 15.73
C GLU A 156 -5.86 4.96 15.91
N VAL A 157 -6.63 4.08 16.58
CA VAL A 157 -6.37 2.63 16.72
C VAL A 157 -7.57 1.84 16.18
#